data_AF-A0AA47FKI0-F1
#
_entry.id   AF-A0AA47FKI0-F1
#
_cell.length_a   1.000
_cell.length_b   1.000
_cell.length_c   1.000
_cell.angle_alpha   90.00
_cell.angle_beta   90.00
_cell.angle_gamma   90.00
#
_symmetry.space_group_name_H-M   'P 1'
#
loop_
_entity.id
_entity.type
_entity.pdbx_description
1 polymer ?
#
loop_
_entity_poly.entity_id
_entity_poly.type
_entity_poly.pdbx_seq_one_letter_code
_entity_poly.pdbx_strand_id
1 'polypeptide(L)' 'MGGGCGAPPEAVQAPKWVDFPAAAQVLQVQRTRTIKGRKHVEVAYLICSLPMEQAQPEQVAAWVQGHWGIENRLHVGP' A
#
# COMPACT_ATOMS: atom_id res chain seq x y z
N MET A 1 -4.06 -15.49 12.49
CA MET A 1 -4.07 -14.21 13.23
C MET A 1 -2.63 -13.76 13.37
N GLY A 2 -2.19 -12.76 12.62
CA GLY A 2 -0.78 -12.38 12.59
C GLY A 2 -0.48 -11.36 11.50
N GLY A 3 -1.06 -10.17 11.60
CA GLY A 3 -0.79 -9.05 10.71
C GLY A 3 -1.36 -7.79 11.31
N GLY A 4 -0.63 -6.70 11.48
CA GLY A 4 0.78 -6.46 11.34
C GLY A 4 1.08 -5.16 12.07
N CYS A 5 2.23 -5.06 12.73
CA CYS A 5 2.75 -3.77 13.20
C CYS A 5 3.35 -3.00 12.02
N GLY A 6 2.57 -2.78 10.96
CA GLY A 6 2.94 -1.82 9.92
C GLY A 6 2.69 -0.43 10.48
N ALA A 7 3.61 0.50 10.23
CA ALA A 7 3.32 1.91 10.50
C ALA A 7 2.05 2.31 9.71
N PRO A 8 1.23 3.23 10.25
CA PRO A 8 0.13 3.80 9.47
C PRO A 8 0.67 4.37 8.15
N PRO A 9 -0.10 4.29 7.05
CA PRO A 9 0.33 4.85 5.78
C PRO A 9 0.48 6.36 5.91
N GLU A 10 1.54 6.90 5.33
CA GLU A 10 1.68 8.34 5.14
C GLU A 10 0.97 8.72 3.85
N ALA A 11 0.17 9.78 3.87
CA ALA A 11 -0.57 10.19 2.68
C ALA A 11 -0.78 11.69 2.63
N VAL A 12 -0.87 12.20 1.39
CA VAL A 12 -1.22 13.58 1.07
C VAL A 12 -2.27 13.60 -0.02
N GLN A 13 -3.17 14.59 0.03
CA GLN A 13 -3.97 14.93 -1.15
C GLN A 13 -3.00 15.26 -2.29
N ALA A 14 -3.33 14.83 -3.51
CA ALA A 14 -2.46 15.01 -4.66
C ALA A 14 -2.17 16.51 -4.82
N PRO A 15 -0.91 16.94 -4.66
CA PRO A 15 -0.58 18.35 -4.78
C PRO A 15 -0.68 18.78 -6.25
N LYS A 16 -0.97 20.06 -6.48
CA LYS A 16 -1.27 20.62 -7.82
C LYS A 16 -0.18 20.43 -8.87
N TRP A 17 1.06 20.14 -8.46
CA TRP A 17 2.20 19.87 -9.35
C TRP A 17 2.26 18.40 -9.82
N VAL A 18 1.42 17.52 -9.27
CA VAL A 18 1.30 16.14 -9.75
C VAL A 18 0.40 16.16 -10.99
N ASP A 19 1.02 16.05 -12.16
CA ASP A 19 0.34 16.07 -13.45
C ASP A 19 -0.27 14.70 -13.85
N PHE A 20 -0.29 13.73 -12.93
CA PHE A 20 -0.84 12.42 -13.21
C PHE A 20 -2.39 12.50 -13.29
N PRO A 21 -3.00 12.05 -14.41
CA PRO A 21 -4.44 12.17 -14.59
C PRO A 21 -5.23 11.54 -13.45
N ALA A 22 -6.21 12.30 -12.93
CA ALA A 22 -7.08 11.88 -11.84
C ALA A 22 -6.37 11.49 -10.53
N ALA A 23 -5.11 11.88 -10.30
CA ALA A 23 -4.50 11.72 -9.00
C ALA A 23 -5.25 12.56 -7.96
N ALA A 24 -5.84 11.90 -6.97
CA ALA A 24 -6.56 12.56 -5.88
C ALA A 24 -5.77 12.48 -4.56
N GLN A 25 -5.08 11.37 -4.30
CA GLN A 25 -4.16 11.25 -3.17
C GLN A 25 -2.93 10.40 -3.52
N VAL A 26 -1.81 10.70 -2.87
CA VAL A 26 -0.55 9.96 -2.97
C VAL A 26 -0.24 9.38 -1.60
N LEU A 27 0.10 8.08 -1.57
CA LEU A 27 0.36 7.35 -0.32
C LEU A 27 1.73 6.68 -0.36
N GLN A 28 2.36 6.61 0.80
CA GLN A 28 3.48 5.72 1.07
C GLN A 28 3.01 4.61 2.03
N VAL A 29 3.19 3.36 1.62
CA VAL A 29 2.81 2.19 2.41
C VAL A 29 4.05 1.35 2.68
N GLN A 30 4.33 1.11 3.97
CA GLN A 30 5.35 0.17 4.37
C GLN A 30 4.78 -1.23 4.51
N ARG A 31 5.51 -2.20 3.96
CA ARG A 31 5.23 -3.62 4.10
C ARG A 31 6.40 -4.32 4.75
N THR A 32 6.11 -5.15 5.75
CA THR A 32 7.09 -6.08 6.30
C THR A 32 6.76 -7.50 5.85
N ARG A 33 7.70 -8.18 5.19
CA ARG A 33 7.60 -9.59 4.81
C ARG A 33 8.73 -10.38 5.43
N THR A 34 8.45 -11.61 5.87
CA THR A 34 9.49 -12.55 6.27
C THR A 34 9.72 -13.52 5.12
N ILE A 35 10.94 -13.53 4.56
CA ILE A 35 11.35 -14.42 3.47
C ILE A 35 12.51 -15.27 4.00
N LYS A 36 12.37 -16.61 3.99
CA LYS A 36 13.39 -17.55 4.50
C LYS A 36 13.94 -17.16 5.88
N GLY A 37 13.05 -16.76 6.80
CA GLY A 37 13.40 -16.35 8.16
C GLY A 37 13.98 -14.93 8.30
N ARG A 38 14.18 -14.19 7.20
CA ARG A 38 14.67 -12.81 7.22
C ARG A 38 13.52 -11.84 7.06
N LYS A 39 13.47 -10.79 7.89
CA LYS A 39 12.51 -9.70 7.74
C LYS A 39 13.01 -8.73 6.66
N HIS A 40 12.16 -8.42 5.71
CA HIS A 40 12.33 -7.43 4.66
C HIS A 40 11.29 -6.35 4.85
N VAL A 41 11.73 -5.10 4.78
CA VAL A 41 10.86 -3.93 4.75
C VAL A 41 10.87 -3.40 3.33
N GLU A 42 9.68 -3.30 2.74
CA GLU A 42 9.44 -2.75 1.42
C GLU A 42 8.60 -1.48 1.58
N VAL A 43 8.92 -0.45 0.80
CA VAL A 43 8.13 0.79 0.74
C VAL A 43 7.53 0.89 -0.65
N ALA A 44 6.21 1.04 -0.71
CA ALA A 44 5.47 1.24 -1.95
C ALA A 44 4.84 2.63 -1.98
N TYR A 45 4.94 3.31 -3.12
CA TYR A 45 4.24 4.56 -3.39
C TYR A 45 3.02 4.29 -4.27
N LEU A 46 1.88 4.85 -3.89
CA LEU A 46 0.60 4.63 -4.53
C LEU A 46 -0.02 5.95 -4.95
N ILE A 47 -0.71 5.94 -6.10
CA ILE A 47 -1.60 7.00 -6.53
C ILE A 47 -3.02 6.45 -6.49
N CYS A 48 -3.93 7.16 -5.83
CA CYS A 48 -5.34 6.81 -5.80
C CYS A 48 -6.18 7.94 -6.38
N SER A 49 -7.16 7.58 -7.20
CA SER A 49 -8.10 8.51 -7.81
C SER A 49 -9.29 8.86 -6.92
N LEU A 50 -9.47 8.13 -5.82
CA LEU A 50 -10.43 8.51 -4.79
C LEU A 50 -9.79 9.55 -3.85
N PRO A 51 -10.44 10.68 -3.56
CA PRO A 51 -9.97 11.62 -2.55
C PRO A 51 -10.07 10.99 -1.15
N MET A 52 -9.34 11.53 -0.17
CA MET A 52 -9.29 10.96 1.19
C MET A 52 -10.68 10.88 1.85
N GLU A 53 -11.58 11.77 1.50
CA GLU A 53 -12.98 11.81 1.95
C GLU A 53 -13.77 10.56 1.51
N GLN A 54 -13.41 9.97 0.37
CA GLN A 54 -14.05 8.77 -0.17
C GLN A 54 -13.27 7.49 0.19
N ALA A 55 -11.96 7.60 0.37
CA ALA A 55 -11.10 6.50 0.76
C ALA A 55 -9.99 7.00 1.69
N GLN A 56 -10.13 6.75 2.99
CA GLN A 56 -9.10 7.08 3.96
C GLN A 56 -7.80 6.30 3.66
N PRO A 57 -6.62 6.87 3.94
CA PRO A 57 -5.33 6.23 3.65
C PRO A 57 -5.19 4.79 4.15
N GLU A 58 -5.72 4.51 5.34
CA GLU A 58 -5.73 3.18 5.96
C GLU A 58 -6.58 2.18 5.17
N GLN A 59 -7.70 2.64 4.61
CA GLN A 59 -8.59 1.82 3.79
C GLN A 59 -7.91 1.45 2.46
N VAL A 60 -7.23 2.42 1.83
CA VAL A 60 -6.45 2.19 0.60
C VAL A 60 -5.29 1.23 0.87
N ALA A 61 -4.55 1.43 1.97
CA ALA A 61 -3.46 0.53 2.38
C ALA A 61 -3.95 -0.90 2.63
N ALA A 62 -5.13 -1.06 3.25
CA ALA A 62 -5.73 -2.38 3.45
C ALA A 62 -6.08 -3.08 2.13
N TRP A 63 -6.61 -2.35 1.13
CA TRP A 63 -6.87 -2.91 -0.20
C TRP A 63 -5.58 -3.37 -0.89
N VAL A 64 -4.53 -2.56 -0.84
CA VAL A 64 -3.22 -2.91 -1.42
C VAL A 64 -2.59 -4.11 -0.71
N GLN A 65 -2.67 -4.17 0.62
CA GLN A 65 -2.21 -5.32 1.39
C GLN A 65 -2.96 -6.61 1.00
N GLY A 66 -4.27 -6.50 0.80
CA GLY A 66 -5.11 -7.59 0.28
C GLY A 66 -4.68 -8.03 -1.13
N HIS A 67 -4.45 -7.07 -2.03
CA HIS A 67 -3.98 -7.33 -3.40
C HIS A 67 -2.66 -8.09 -3.43
N TRP A 68 -1.67 -7.69 -2.61
CA TRP A 68 -0.40 -8.41 -2.55
C TRP A 68 -0.53 -9.86 -2.05
N GLY A 69 -1.57 -10.18 -1.28
CA GLY A 69 -1.88 -11.55 -0.88
C GLY A 69 -2.35 -12.43 -2.04
N ILE A 70 -2.86 -11.83 -3.12
CA ILE A 70 -3.25 -12.51 -4.35
C ILE A 70 -2.01 -12.84 -5.20
N GLU A 71 -1.10 -11.88 -5.40
CA GLU A 71 0.15 -12.11 -6.14
C GLU A 71 1.07 -13.14 -5.44
N ASN A 72 1.07 -13.18 -4.11
CA ASN A 72 1.85 -14.18 -3.36
C ASN A 72 1.30 -15.60 -3.47
N ARG A 73 0.02 -15.78 -3.87
CA ARG A 73 -0.58 -17.11 -4.10
C ARG A 73 -0.24 -17.69 -5.47
N LEU A 74 0.22 -16.87 -6.42
CA LEU A 74 0.65 -17.33 -7.75
C LEU A 74 2.12 -17.72 -7.81
N HIS A 75 2.91 -17.38 -6.78
CA HIS A 75 4.33 -17.75 -6.65
C HIS A 75 4.57 -18.88 -5.63
N VAL A 76 3.58 -19.74 -5.40
CA VAL A 76 3.81 -21.00 -4.68
C VAL A 76 4.24 -22.04 -5.71
N GLY A 77 5.54 -22.16 -5.93
CA GLY A 77 6.10 -23.36 -6.53
C GLY A 77 7.62 -23.30 -6.70
N PRO A 78 8.36 -24.40 -6.44
CA PRO A 78 8.13 -25.51 -5.50
C PRO A 78 8.71 -25.24 -4.10
#